data_AF-A0A812U173-F1
#
_entry.id   AF-A0A812U173-F1
#
_cell.length_a   1.000
_cell.length_b   1.000
_cell.length_c   1.000
_cell.angle_alpha   90.00
_cell.angle_beta   90.00
_cell.angle_gamma   90.00
#
_symmetry.space_group_name_H-M   'P 1'
#
loop_
_entity.id
_entity.type
_entity.pdbx_description
1 polymer ?
#
loop_
_entity_poly.entity_id
_entity_poly.type
_entity_poly.pdbx_seq_one_letter_code
_entity_poly.pdbx_strand_id
1 'polypeptide(L)'
;MTRLVDSHQAMTAAALVPAEVCDGGNAPGDFKPATPGQTRSHSKSKQILHLFSGPSGRRDGLLCYAKAAGADGEDWDIENGREYDLLDDIIYNTLLDRIKAGELDAGMLGPPCGTFSNARREDDFGPRPLRLPGPQGIYGRNDLTVDESKSVRRARFWHCECTVDADGCILSPNYGGSNQYSNNQECEFDVMAAYAMEVEDFQVEDGDCDYLKVNGKKYSGTSSPHGEVPANKIAWYSDFSVTHFGWKICPKPA
;
A
#
# COMPACT_ATOMS: atom_id res chain seq x y z
N MET A 1 32.65 1.99 -63.31
CA MET A 1 33.51 2.77 -62.40
C MET A 1 32.75 4.04 -62.08
N THR A 2 32.27 4.39 -60.89
CA THR A 2 32.33 3.84 -59.52
C THR A 2 31.13 4.48 -58.78
N ARG A 3 30.44 3.73 -57.91
CA ARG A 3 29.39 4.22 -57.01
C ARG A 3 29.97 5.17 -55.96
N LEU A 4 29.21 6.18 -55.52
CA LEU A 4 29.31 6.72 -54.17
C LEU A 4 27.90 6.86 -53.58
N VAL A 5 27.68 6.16 -52.47
CA VAL A 5 26.52 6.22 -51.58
C VAL A 5 26.89 7.08 -50.35
N ASP A 6 25.83 7.48 -49.64
CA ASP A 6 25.75 7.87 -48.23
C ASP A 6 25.88 9.34 -47.83
N SER A 7 24.80 9.82 -47.22
CA SER A 7 24.81 10.62 -45.98
C SER A 7 23.43 10.51 -45.31
N HIS A 8 23.16 9.36 -44.67
CA HIS A 8 22.09 9.26 -43.67
C HIS A 8 22.66 9.72 -42.32
N GLN A 9 22.05 10.77 -41.77
CA GLN A 9 22.30 11.26 -40.41
C GLN A 9 21.91 10.18 -39.39
N ALA A 10 22.86 9.76 -38.58
CA ALA A 10 22.65 8.88 -37.43
C ALA A 10 21.99 9.67 -36.29
N MET A 11 20.73 9.35 -35.98
CA MET A 11 20.14 9.65 -34.68
C MET A 11 20.38 8.44 -33.77
N THR A 12 21.06 8.67 -32.65
CA THR A 12 21.37 7.65 -31.65
C THR A 12 20.09 7.13 -31.01
N ALA A 13 19.79 5.85 -31.25
CA ALA A 13 18.81 5.10 -30.46
C ALA A 13 19.31 5.01 -29.01
N ALA A 14 18.45 5.35 -28.04
CA ALA A 14 18.69 4.97 -26.65
C ALA A 14 18.82 3.44 -26.62
N ALA A 15 19.98 2.94 -26.18
CA ALA A 15 20.24 1.51 -26.17
C ALA A 15 19.25 0.84 -25.19
N LEU A 16 18.31 0.08 -25.73
CA LEU A 16 17.48 -0.83 -24.94
C LEU A 16 18.43 -1.78 -24.19
N VAL A 17 18.26 -1.87 -22.87
CA VAL A 17 18.96 -2.88 -22.08
C VAL A 17 18.36 -4.24 -22.49
N PRO A 18 19.15 -5.23 -22.94
CA PRO A 18 18.60 -6.54 -23.27
C PRO A 18 17.89 -7.11 -22.04
N ALA A 19 16.69 -7.66 -22.21
CA ALA A 19 15.95 -8.29 -21.10
C ALA A 19 16.76 -9.38 -20.38
N GLU A 20 17.72 -10.00 -21.06
CA GLU A 20 18.71 -10.95 -20.52
C GLU A 20 19.60 -10.35 -19.41
N VAL A 21 19.76 -9.02 -19.36
CA VAL A 21 20.46 -8.33 -18.27
C VAL A 21 19.63 -8.32 -16.99
N CYS A 22 18.31 -8.48 -17.09
CA CYS A 22 17.38 -8.42 -15.97
C CYS A 22 17.11 -9.77 -15.28
N ASP A 23 17.87 -10.82 -15.58
CA ASP A 23 17.75 -12.10 -14.87
C ASP A 23 18.73 -12.20 -13.70
N GLY A 24 18.21 -12.36 -12.48
CA GLY A 24 18.90 -13.00 -11.36
C GLY A 24 18.52 -14.48 -11.35
N GLY A 25 19.37 -15.36 -11.89
CA GLY A 25 19.03 -16.76 -12.30
C GLY A 25 18.20 -17.59 -11.30
N ASN A 26 17.32 -18.51 -11.73
CA ASN A 26 17.58 -19.64 -12.65
C ASN A 26 16.29 -20.10 -13.42
N ALA A 27 16.19 -19.77 -14.73
CA ALA A 27 15.47 -20.43 -15.85
C ALA A 27 13.94 -20.76 -15.79
N PRO A 28 13.28 -21.09 -16.92
CA PRO A 28 12.68 -20.16 -17.88
C PRO A 28 11.15 -20.33 -17.95
N GLY A 29 10.41 -19.23 -17.80
CA GLY A 29 9.04 -19.14 -18.28
C GLY A 29 9.03 -18.44 -19.63
N ASP A 30 8.63 -19.14 -20.69
CA ASP A 30 8.52 -18.62 -22.06
C ASP A 30 7.71 -17.30 -22.14
N PHE A 31 8.38 -16.16 -21.97
CA PHE A 31 7.83 -14.88 -22.39
C PHE A 31 8.20 -14.69 -23.86
N LYS A 32 7.22 -14.93 -24.74
CA LYS A 32 7.36 -14.63 -26.17
C LYS A 32 7.61 -13.13 -26.33
N PRO A 33 8.72 -12.70 -26.98
CA PRO A 33 8.95 -11.30 -27.25
C PRO A 33 7.81 -10.76 -28.13
N ALA A 34 7.33 -9.55 -27.81
CA ALA A 34 6.35 -8.85 -28.62
C ALA A 34 6.91 -8.67 -30.05
N THR A 35 6.08 -9.00 -31.04
CA THR A 35 6.42 -8.91 -32.46
C THR A 35 6.75 -7.45 -32.82
N PRO A 36 7.76 -7.17 -33.67
CA PRO A 36 8.09 -5.79 -34.06
C PRO A 36 6.97 -5.19 -34.92
N GLY A 37 6.04 -4.49 -34.28
CA GLY A 37 4.92 -3.82 -34.90
C GLY A 37 5.02 -2.31 -34.76
N GLN A 38 5.38 -1.66 -35.87
CA GLN A 38 5.22 -0.23 -36.17
C GLN A 38 6.02 0.76 -35.31
N THR A 39 6.94 1.46 -35.99
CA THR A 39 7.68 2.63 -35.51
C THR A 39 6.74 3.73 -35.07
N ARG A 40 6.35 3.72 -33.79
CA ARG A 40 5.78 4.92 -33.15
C ARG A 40 6.91 5.94 -33.00
N SER A 41 6.65 7.14 -33.50
CA SER A 41 7.42 8.34 -33.17
C SER A 41 7.64 8.37 -31.66
N HIS A 42 8.89 8.33 -31.20
CA HIS A 42 9.23 8.33 -29.78
C HIS A 42 8.93 9.73 -29.20
N SER A 43 7.66 9.96 -28.88
CA SER A 43 7.29 10.80 -27.75
C SER A 43 7.99 10.23 -26.51
N LYS A 44 8.39 11.08 -25.57
CA LYS A 44 9.24 10.76 -24.40
C LYS A 44 8.99 9.35 -23.80
N SER A 45 10.06 8.69 -23.34
CA SER A 45 9.95 7.40 -22.66
C SER A 45 8.91 7.47 -21.54
N LYS A 46 8.07 6.44 -21.46
CA LYS A 46 7.02 6.34 -20.44
C LYS A 46 7.65 6.32 -19.05
N GLN A 47 7.09 7.08 -18.11
CA GLN A 47 7.57 7.16 -16.74
C GLN A 47 6.72 6.30 -15.82
N ILE A 48 7.33 5.33 -15.14
CA ILE A 48 6.66 4.39 -14.24
C ILE A 48 7.09 4.67 -12.79
N LEU A 49 6.13 4.80 -11.89
CA LEU A 49 6.38 4.86 -10.45
C LEU A 49 6.20 3.48 -9.83
N HIS A 50 7.21 2.96 -9.14
CA HIS A 50 7.15 1.69 -8.42
C HIS A 50 7.21 1.93 -6.92
N LEU A 51 6.06 1.92 -6.26
CA LEU A 51 5.92 2.16 -4.82
C LEU A 51 6.08 0.85 -4.03
N PHE A 52 6.72 0.91 -2.87
CA PHE A 52 7.12 -0.26 -2.05
C PHE A 52 8.03 -1.21 -2.83
N SER A 53 8.97 -0.65 -3.58
CA SER A 53 9.83 -1.42 -4.49
C SER A 53 10.77 -2.39 -3.78
N GLY A 54 11.04 -2.17 -2.49
CA GLY A 54 12.25 -2.63 -1.82
C GLY A 54 13.50 -1.94 -2.38
N PRO A 55 14.69 -2.57 -2.27
CA PRO A 55 15.95 -1.98 -2.72
C PRO A 55 15.93 -1.59 -4.20
N SER A 56 16.36 -0.37 -4.49
CA SER A 56 16.47 0.17 -5.85
C SER A 56 17.55 -0.54 -6.68
N GLY A 57 17.35 -0.58 -8.00
CA GLY A 57 18.39 -1.05 -8.94
C GLY A 57 18.59 -2.57 -8.98
N ARG A 58 17.63 -3.33 -8.44
CA ARG A 58 17.59 -4.79 -8.58
C ARG A 58 17.55 -5.21 -10.05
N ARG A 59 18.36 -6.21 -10.41
CA ARG A 59 18.39 -6.77 -11.77
C ARG A 59 17.08 -7.50 -12.11
N ASP A 60 16.53 -8.21 -11.14
CA ASP A 60 15.21 -8.83 -11.14
C ASP A 60 14.07 -7.84 -10.77
N GLY A 61 14.38 -6.55 -10.63
CA GLY A 61 13.42 -5.52 -10.27
C GLY A 61 12.56 -5.06 -11.45
N LEU A 62 11.35 -4.58 -11.16
CA LEU A 62 10.39 -4.09 -12.15
C LEU A 62 11.01 -3.05 -13.10
N LEU A 63 11.78 -2.10 -12.56
CA LEU A 63 12.39 -1.05 -13.38
C LEU A 63 13.45 -1.57 -14.36
N CYS A 64 14.12 -2.70 -14.08
CA CYS A 64 15.01 -3.30 -15.06
C CYS A 64 14.22 -3.74 -16.29
N TYR A 65 13.13 -4.47 -16.09
CA TYR A 65 12.25 -4.91 -17.17
C TYR A 65 11.55 -3.75 -17.87
N ALA A 66 11.14 -2.71 -17.14
CA ALA A 66 10.58 -1.50 -17.73
C ALA A 66 11.57 -0.81 -18.68
N LYS A 67 12.83 -0.68 -18.25
CA LYS A 67 13.93 -0.14 -19.08
C LYS A 67 14.21 -0.99 -20.31
N ALA A 68 14.21 -2.32 -20.15
CA ALA A 68 14.34 -3.24 -21.28
C ALA A 68 13.17 -3.12 -22.28
N ALA A 69 11.98 -2.72 -21.81
CA ALA A 69 10.80 -2.48 -22.63
C ALA A 69 10.70 -1.05 -23.21
N GLY A 70 11.68 -0.17 -22.96
CA GLY A 70 11.70 1.21 -23.46
C GLY A 70 10.93 2.23 -22.62
N ALA A 71 10.55 1.87 -21.39
CA ALA A 71 10.08 2.79 -20.36
C ALA A 71 11.22 3.18 -19.41
N ASP A 72 11.00 4.19 -18.57
CA ASP A 72 11.86 4.56 -17.46
C ASP A 72 11.02 4.69 -16.19
N GLY A 73 11.64 4.98 -15.05
CA GLY A 73 10.89 5.13 -13.81
C GLY A 73 11.72 5.25 -12.55
N GLU A 74 11.00 5.25 -11.42
CA GLU A 74 11.53 5.48 -10.08
C GLU A 74 11.04 4.40 -9.11
N ASP A 75 11.99 3.85 -8.32
CA ASP A 75 11.75 2.85 -7.28
C ASP A 75 11.64 3.61 -5.94
N TRP A 76 10.43 3.64 -5.37
CA TRP A 76 10.11 4.37 -4.15
C TRP A 76 9.88 3.38 -3.01
N ASP A 77 10.80 3.38 -2.05
CA ASP A 77 10.70 2.61 -0.81
C ASP A 77 11.48 3.34 0.28
N ILE A 78 11.01 3.28 1.52
CA ILE A 78 11.70 3.88 2.67
C ILE A 78 13.10 3.28 2.87
N GLU A 79 13.34 2.06 2.39
CA GLU A 79 14.66 1.42 2.37
C GLU A 79 15.67 2.13 1.44
N ASN A 80 15.19 2.91 0.46
CA ASN A 80 16.04 3.61 -0.52
C ASN A 80 16.45 5.01 -0.06
N GLY A 81 15.90 5.52 1.05
CA GLY A 81 16.17 6.86 1.55
C GLY A 81 14.95 7.49 2.21
N ARG A 82 15.18 8.51 3.04
CA ARG A 82 14.10 9.23 3.75
C ARG A 82 13.28 10.10 2.80
N GLU A 83 13.83 10.47 1.66
CA GLU A 83 13.17 11.18 0.57
C GLU A 83 12.05 10.38 -0.11
N TYR A 84 11.93 9.08 0.20
CA TYR A 84 10.87 8.20 -0.29
C TYR A 84 9.89 7.78 0.81
N ASP A 85 9.92 8.46 1.97
CA ASP A 85 8.99 8.20 3.07
C ASP A 85 7.62 8.84 2.78
N LEU A 86 6.65 8.01 2.39
CA LEU A 86 5.28 8.44 2.10
C LEU A 86 4.48 8.87 3.34
N LEU A 87 5.03 8.70 4.54
CA LEU A 87 4.42 9.23 5.78
C LEU A 87 4.78 10.69 6.04
N ASP A 88 5.74 11.25 5.30
CA ASP A 88 6.04 12.68 5.35
C ASP A 88 5.11 13.43 4.39
N ASP A 89 4.28 14.31 4.93
CA ASP A 89 3.28 15.06 4.16
C ASP A 89 3.89 15.89 3.03
N ILE A 90 5.12 16.41 3.19
CA ILE A 90 5.78 17.21 2.15
C ILE A 90 6.15 16.31 0.96
N ILE A 91 6.71 15.14 1.24
CA ILE A 91 7.10 14.15 0.23
C ILE A 91 5.86 13.60 -0.46
N TYR A 92 4.84 13.22 0.32
CA TYR A 92 3.57 12.70 -0.18
C TYR A 92 2.88 13.72 -1.11
N ASN A 93 2.73 14.97 -0.67
CA ASN A 93 2.06 15.99 -1.48
C ASN A 93 2.87 16.36 -2.72
N THR A 94 4.20 16.37 -2.63
CA THR A 94 5.07 16.59 -3.80
C THR A 94 4.87 15.49 -4.85
N LEU A 95 4.85 14.23 -4.43
CA LEU A 95 4.56 13.11 -5.32
C LEU A 95 3.15 13.22 -5.93
N LEU A 96 2.16 13.57 -5.12
CA LEU A 96 0.78 13.73 -5.55
C LEU A 96 0.64 14.83 -6.62
N ASP A 97 1.36 15.94 -6.46
CA ASP A 97 1.38 17.03 -7.45
C ASP A 97 2.01 16.59 -8.78
N ARG A 98 3.08 15.79 -8.74
CA ARG A 98 3.69 15.19 -9.95
C ARG A 98 2.72 14.26 -10.68
N ILE A 99 1.98 13.44 -9.92
CA ILE A 99 0.93 12.56 -10.47
C ILE A 99 -0.17 13.40 -11.15
N LYS A 100 -0.66 14.44 -10.47
CA LYS A 100 -1.69 15.35 -11.02
C LYS A 100 -1.20 16.12 -12.24
N ALA A 101 0.08 16.46 -12.30
CA ALA A 101 0.72 17.12 -13.43
C ALA A 101 0.93 16.17 -14.63
N GLY A 102 0.67 14.87 -14.47
CA GLY A 102 0.85 13.87 -15.54
C GLY A 102 2.32 13.58 -15.84
N GLU A 103 3.22 13.80 -14.88
CA GLU A 103 4.64 13.49 -15.02
C GLU A 103 4.91 11.98 -15.04
N LEU A 104 3.99 11.19 -14.48
CA LEU A 104 4.05 9.74 -14.37
C LEU A 104 2.92 9.12 -15.21
N ASP A 105 3.25 8.16 -16.06
CA ASP A 105 2.31 7.50 -16.97
C ASP A 105 1.62 6.28 -16.33
N ALA A 106 2.26 5.65 -15.33
CA ALA A 106 1.73 4.47 -14.65
C ALA A 106 2.32 4.32 -13.24
N GLY A 107 1.57 3.68 -12.34
CA GLY A 107 2.02 3.28 -11.01
C GLY A 107 1.90 1.78 -10.79
N MET A 108 2.94 1.15 -10.28
CA MET A 108 2.90 -0.21 -9.74
C MET A 108 3.11 -0.13 -8.23
N LEU A 109 2.27 -0.83 -7.48
CA LEU A 109 2.38 -0.96 -6.04
C LEU A 109 2.88 -2.38 -5.77
N GLY A 110 4.06 -2.50 -5.15
CA GLY A 110 4.61 -3.75 -4.65
C GLY A 110 4.44 -3.90 -3.14
N PRO A 111 3.24 -3.65 -2.55
CA PRO A 111 3.11 -3.61 -1.10
C PRO A 111 3.59 -4.94 -0.52
N PRO A 112 4.22 -4.94 0.66
CA PRO A 112 4.92 -6.10 1.21
C PRO A 112 4.01 -7.34 1.23
N CYS A 113 4.19 -8.20 0.23
CA CYS A 113 3.41 -9.42 0.07
C CYS A 113 3.88 -10.52 1.02
N GLY A 114 4.98 -10.27 1.75
CA GLY A 114 5.63 -11.26 2.57
C GLY A 114 4.66 -11.97 3.52
N THR A 115 3.74 -11.29 4.17
CA THR A 115 2.84 -11.99 5.11
C THR A 115 1.82 -12.89 4.42
N PHE A 116 1.63 -12.82 3.11
CA PHE A 116 0.64 -13.59 2.33
C PHE A 116 1.24 -14.52 1.26
N SER A 117 2.39 -14.18 0.69
CA SER A 117 2.94 -14.87 -0.49
C SER A 117 3.29 -16.32 -0.19
N ASN A 118 2.81 -17.25 -1.03
CA ASN A 118 3.19 -18.67 -0.99
C ASN A 118 4.64 -18.93 -1.44
N ALA A 119 5.28 -17.97 -2.15
CA ALA A 119 6.69 -18.07 -2.58
C ALA A 119 7.66 -18.16 -1.38
N ARG A 120 7.19 -17.77 -0.20
CA ARG A 120 7.85 -17.99 1.09
C ARG A 120 8.18 -19.46 1.43
N ARG A 121 7.62 -20.42 0.71
CA ARG A 121 7.76 -21.86 0.96
C ARG A 121 8.47 -22.60 -0.17
N GLU A 122 9.04 -21.89 -1.14
CA GLU A 122 9.50 -22.47 -2.41
C GLU A 122 10.66 -23.48 -2.26
N ASP A 123 11.41 -23.44 -1.16
CA ASP A 123 12.54 -24.33 -0.88
C ASP A 123 12.44 -25.15 0.43
N ASP A 124 11.27 -25.21 1.07
CA ASP A 124 11.05 -25.87 2.38
C ASP A 124 11.89 -25.33 3.58
N PHE A 125 12.74 -24.32 3.36
CA PHE A 125 13.54 -23.65 4.42
C PHE A 125 13.08 -22.20 4.70
N GLY A 126 12.24 -21.62 3.83
CA GLY A 126 11.69 -20.28 4.01
C GLY A 126 10.60 -20.16 5.10
N PRO A 127 10.45 -18.96 5.70
CA PRO A 127 9.41 -18.70 6.70
C PRO A 127 8.02 -18.89 6.09
N ARG A 128 7.09 -19.58 6.77
CA ARG A 128 5.74 -19.89 6.22
C ARG A 128 4.90 -18.63 5.88
N PRO A 129 3.89 -18.75 5.00
CA PRO A 129 2.86 -17.71 4.85
C PRO A 129 2.11 -17.46 6.16
N LEU A 130 1.96 -16.19 6.53
CA LEU A 130 1.36 -15.77 7.81
C LEU A 130 -0.12 -15.38 7.69
N ARG A 131 -0.60 -15.14 6.46
CA ARG A 131 -1.97 -14.82 6.05
C ARG A 131 -2.46 -15.88 5.07
N LEU A 132 -3.78 -16.04 5.02
CA LEU A 132 -4.47 -16.95 4.10
C LEU A 132 -5.29 -16.15 3.08
N PRO A 133 -5.63 -16.73 1.92
CA PRO A 133 -6.62 -16.14 1.02
C PRO A 133 -7.98 -15.95 1.71
N GLY A 134 -8.68 -14.87 1.34
CA GLY A 134 -10.03 -14.56 1.80
C GLY A 134 -10.12 -13.58 2.99
N PRO A 135 -11.33 -13.08 3.32
CA PRO A 135 -11.54 -11.94 4.22
C PRO A 135 -11.05 -12.14 5.64
N GLN A 136 -11.03 -13.39 6.14
CA GLN A 136 -10.50 -13.70 7.47
C GLN A 136 -8.99 -13.97 7.42
N GLY A 137 -8.53 -14.53 6.31
CA GLY A 137 -7.13 -14.91 6.12
C GLY A 137 -6.20 -13.70 5.98
N ILE A 138 -6.70 -12.55 5.51
CA ILE A 138 -5.93 -11.30 5.48
C ILE A 138 -5.53 -10.82 6.88
N TYR A 139 -6.20 -11.28 7.94
CA TYR A 139 -5.91 -10.91 9.34
C TYR A 139 -4.82 -11.79 9.99
N GLY A 140 -4.36 -12.80 9.28
CA GLY A 140 -3.33 -13.72 9.76
C GLY A 140 -3.94 -15.05 10.17
N ARG A 141 -3.09 -16.07 10.26
CA ARG A 141 -3.49 -17.40 10.71
C ARG A 141 -3.78 -17.41 12.21
N ASN A 142 -4.55 -18.40 12.66
CA ASN A 142 -4.86 -18.57 14.09
C ASN A 142 -3.67 -19.14 14.90
N ASP A 143 -2.64 -19.65 14.21
CA ASP A 143 -1.47 -20.32 14.79
C ASP A 143 -0.21 -19.44 14.76
N LEU A 144 -0.36 -18.11 14.81
CA LEU A 144 0.77 -17.18 14.76
C LEU A 144 1.48 -17.06 16.10
N THR A 145 2.80 -17.05 16.08
CA THR A 145 3.61 -16.59 17.21
C THR A 145 3.43 -15.07 17.40
N VAL A 146 3.88 -14.55 18.54
CA VAL A 146 3.83 -13.11 18.84
C VAL A 146 4.58 -12.29 17.78
N ASP A 147 5.76 -12.73 17.36
CA ASP A 147 6.59 -11.99 16.39
C ASP A 147 6.06 -12.13 14.95
N GLU A 148 5.46 -13.27 14.61
CA GLU A 148 4.72 -13.41 13.36
C GLU A 148 3.49 -12.48 13.36
N SER A 149 2.73 -12.40 14.46
CA SER A 149 1.59 -11.50 14.62
C SER A 149 1.99 -10.03 14.44
N LYS A 150 3.12 -9.60 15.02
CA LYS A 150 3.70 -8.27 14.78
C LYS A 150 4.03 -8.03 13.31
N SER A 151 4.56 -9.03 12.62
CA SER A 151 4.88 -8.95 11.20
C SER A 151 3.62 -8.83 10.35
N VAL A 152 2.55 -9.56 10.70
CA VAL A 152 1.25 -9.43 10.03
C VAL A 152 0.62 -8.05 10.24
N ARG A 153 0.74 -7.50 11.46
CA ARG A 153 0.31 -6.12 11.77
C ARG A 153 1.03 -5.09 10.90
N ARG A 154 2.36 -5.13 10.82
CA ARG A 154 3.15 -4.22 9.96
C ARG A 154 2.76 -4.30 8.49
N ALA A 155 2.56 -5.51 7.97
CA ALA A 155 2.17 -5.70 6.57
C ALA A 155 0.71 -5.32 6.27
N ARG A 156 -0.11 -5.09 7.31
CA ARG A 156 -1.48 -4.58 7.22
C ARG A 156 -1.56 -3.07 7.40
N PHE A 157 -0.44 -2.37 7.54
CA PHE A 157 -0.42 -0.92 7.66
C PHE A 157 -1.17 -0.21 6.52
N TRP A 158 -1.20 -0.80 5.32
CA TRP A 158 -1.97 -0.33 4.15
C TRP A 158 -3.36 -0.95 3.99
N HIS A 159 -3.80 -1.77 4.94
CA HIS A 159 -5.08 -2.50 4.91
C HIS A 159 -5.96 -2.24 6.14
N CYS A 160 -5.52 -1.39 7.07
CA CYS A 160 -6.47 -0.69 7.94
C CYS A 160 -6.97 0.51 7.16
N GLU A 161 -8.04 0.32 6.39
CA GLU A 161 -8.81 1.47 5.94
C GLU A 161 -9.50 2.06 7.18
N CYS A 162 -8.83 3.03 7.80
CA CYS A 162 -9.47 4.06 8.59
C CYS A 162 -10.41 4.82 7.65
N THR A 163 -11.67 4.44 7.61
CA THR A 163 -12.60 5.00 6.63
C THR A 163 -13.20 6.29 7.18
N VAL A 164 -13.18 7.32 6.34
CA VAL A 164 -13.95 8.55 6.52
C VAL A 164 -14.95 8.61 5.38
N ASP A 165 -16.24 8.75 5.69
CA ASP A 165 -17.26 8.89 4.64
C ASP A 165 -17.31 10.32 4.05
N ALA A 166 -18.20 10.53 3.09
CA ALA A 166 -18.35 11.82 2.41
C ALA A 166 -18.82 12.95 3.33
N ASP A 167 -19.44 12.62 4.47
CA ASP A 167 -19.93 13.57 5.47
C ASP A 167 -18.85 13.87 6.55
N GLY A 168 -17.66 13.28 6.40
CA GLY A 168 -16.55 13.43 7.34
C GLY A 168 -16.68 12.55 8.58
N CYS A 169 -17.60 11.58 8.59
CA CYS A 169 -17.75 10.66 9.71
C CYS A 169 -16.67 9.59 9.66
N ILE A 170 -16.04 9.35 10.81
CA ILE A 170 -15.13 8.22 10.98
C ILE A 170 -15.94 6.94 11.21
N LEU A 171 -15.47 5.85 10.60
CA LEU A 171 -16.12 4.56 10.62
C LEU A 171 -15.15 3.48 11.11
N SER A 172 -15.66 2.53 11.90
CA SER A 172 -14.91 1.31 12.17
C SER A 172 -14.65 0.56 10.86
N PRO A 173 -13.52 -0.16 10.72
CA PRO A 173 -13.26 -0.93 9.52
C PRO A 173 -14.42 -1.88 9.17
N ASN A 174 -14.79 -1.94 7.88
CA ASN A 174 -15.92 -2.71 7.33
C ASN A 174 -17.34 -2.25 7.76
N TYR A 175 -17.49 -1.08 8.38
CA TYR A 175 -18.81 -0.51 8.70
C TYR A 175 -19.61 -0.24 7.41
N GLY A 176 -20.88 -0.66 7.35
CA GLY A 176 -21.72 -0.59 6.15
C GLY A 176 -21.55 -1.74 5.15
N GLY A 177 -20.48 -2.54 5.26
CA GLY A 177 -20.21 -3.71 4.42
C GLY A 177 -20.65 -5.03 5.08
N SER A 178 -19.69 -5.76 5.68
CA SER A 178 -20.00 -6.91 6.54
C SER A 178 -20.64 -6.49 7.86
N ASN A 179 -20.71 -5.19 8.13
CA ASN A 179 -21.24 -4.58 9.35
C ASN A 179 -20.60 -5.15 10.61
N GLN A 180 -19.34 -5.56 10.56
CA GLN A 180 -18.58 -5.98 11.73
C GLN A 180 -17.11 -5.66 11.52
N TYR A 181 -16.48 -5.09 12.54
CA TYR A 181 -15.03 -4.95 12.55
C TYR A 181 -14.38 -6.33 12.70
N SER A 182 -13.08 -6.41 12.40
CA SER A 182 -12.31 -7.66 12.47
C SER A 182 -11.36 -7.66 13.65
N ASN A 183 -10.83 -8.83 13.98
CA ASN A 183 -9.81 -8.99 15.02
C ASN A 183 -8.48 -8.34 14.59
N ASN A 184 -7.69 -7.91 15.58
CA ASN A 184 -6.34 -7.37 15.47
C ASN A 184 -6.26 -6.13 14.57
N GLN A 185 -7.27 -5.28 14.66
CA GLN A 185 -7.31 -4.00 13.96
C GLN A 185 -6.70 -2.91 14.82
N GLU A 186 -6.03 -1.99 14.14
CA GLU A 186 -5.48 -0.79 14.75
C GLU A 186 -5.60 0.33 13.72
N CYS A 187 -6.19 1.45 14.12
CA CYS A 187 -6.43 2.57 13.23
C CYS A 187 -6.27 3.89 14.00
N GLU A 188 -5.71 4.90 13.34
CA GLU A 188 -5.59 6.25 13.89
C GLU A 188 -6.21 7.27 12.93
N PHE A 189 -6.88 8.27 13.51
CA PHE A 189 -7.38 9.43 12.80
C PHE A 189 -6.72 10.68 13.38
N ASP A 190 -6.11 11.49 12.52
CA ASP A 190 -5.60 12.79 12.90
C ASP A 190 -6.74 13.83 12.89
N VAL A 191 -6.85 14.60 13.97
CA VAL A 191 -7.91 15.59 14.14
C VAL A 191 -7.50 16.89 13.48
N MET A 192 -8.10 17.18 12.32
CA MET A 192 -7.84 18.42 11.57
C MET A 192 -8.59 19.64 12.12
N ALA A 193 -9.72 19.41 12.79
CA ALA A 193 -10.55 20.45 13.40
C ALA A 193 -11.21 19.91 14.67
N ALA A 194 -11.21 20.70 15.72
CA ALA A 194 -11.77 20.34 17.03
C ALA A 194 -13.29 20.48 17.06
N TYR A 195 -13.99 19.51 16.46
CA TYR A 195 -15.45 19.37 16.56
C TYR A 195 -15.84 18.36 17.63
N ALA A 196 -17.02 18.54 18.24
CA ALA A 196 -17.55 17.54 19.16
C ALA A 196 -17.94 16.26 18.40
N MET A 197 -17.77 15.11 19.02
CA MET A 197 -18.09 13.81 18.43
C MET A 197 -19.58 13.50 18.56
N GLU A 198 -20.31 13.42 17.45
CA GLU A 198 -21.67 12.89 17.40
C GLU A 198 -21.60 11.39 17.07
N VAL A 199 -21.86 10.56 18.07
CA VAL A 199 -21.86 9.09 17.90
C VAL A 199 -23.21 8.65 17.35
N GLU A 200 -23.23 8.12 16.13
CA GLU A 200 -24.44 7.55 15.50
C GLU A 200 -24.62 6.08 15.84
N ASP A 201 -23.52 5.33 15.96
CA ASP A 201 -23.52 3.91 16.34
C ASP A 201 -22.26 3.58 17.15
N PHE A 202 -22.41 2.70 18.13
CA PHE A 202 -21.31 2.26 18.99
C PHE A 202 -21.61 0.92 19.65
N GLN A 203 -21.09 -0.14 19.03
CA GLN A 203 -21.16 -1.52 19.50
C GLN A 203 -19.76 -2.12 19.41
N VAL A 204 -19.08 -2.10 20.54
CA VAL A 204 -17.71 -2.56 20.71
C VAL A 204 -17.71 -3.65 21.78
N GLU A 205 -16.77 -4.59 21.74
CA GLU A 205 -16.62 -5.57 22.82
C GLU A 205 -16.43 -4.85 24.16
N ASP A 206 -17.08 -5.35 25.20
CA ASP A 206 -17.04 -4.74 26.53
C ASP A 206 -15.78 -5.15 27.31
N GLY A 207 -15.48 -4.46 28.40
CA GLY A 207 -14.35 -4.79 29.28
C GLY A 207 -12.98 -4.32 28.79
N ASP A 208 -12.94 -3.35 27.86
CA ASP A 208 -11.72 -2.79 27.25
C ASP A 208 -10.85 -3.78 26.45
N CYS A 209 -11.43 -4.91 26.02
CA CYS A 209 -10.81 -5.83 25.06
C CYS A 209 -10.59 -5.11 23.71
N ASP A 210 -11.70 -4.61 23.16
CA ASP A 210 -11.73 -3.69 22.03
C ASP A 210 -12.05 -2.28 22.51
N TYR A 211 -11.43 -1.25 21.93
CA TYR A 211 -11.70 0.11 22.37
C TYR A 211 -11.34 1.19 21.35
N LEU A 212 -12.13 2.26 21.38
CA LEU A 212 -11.75 3.56 20.85
C LEU A 212 -11.06 4.36 21.94
N LYS A 213 -9.99 5.07 21.61
CA LYS A 213 -9.23 5.92 22.52
C LYS A 213 -9.29 7.37 22.04
N VAL A 214 -9.86 8.23 22.88
CA VAL A 214 -9.98 9.68 22.64
C VAL A 214 -9.43 10.39 23.86
N ASN A 215 -8.56 11.38 23.66
CA ASN A 215 -7.95 12.17 24.76
C ASN A 215 -7.31 11.32 25.87
N GLY A 216 -6.80 10.13 25.53
CA GLY A 216 -6.20 9.21 26.50
C GLY A 216 -7.19 8.26 27.20
N LYS A 217 -8.51 8.49 27.08
CA LYS A 217 -9.57 7.66 27.67
C LYS A 217 -10.06 6.60 26.68
N LYS A 218 -10.34 5.40 27.19
CA LYS A 218 -10.88 4.27 26.41
C LYS A 218 -12.40 4.23 26.45
N TYR A 219 -12.98 3.76 25.35
CA TYR A 219 -14.41 3.61 25.10
C TYR A 219 -14.65 2.22 24.51
N SER A 220 -15.45 1.42 25.20
CA SER A 220 -15.72 0.01 24.92
C SER A 220 -17.19 -0.31 25.28
N GLY A 221 -17.70 -1.47 24.86
CA GLY A 221 -19.10 -1.83 25.12
C GLY A 221 -20.08 -0.81 24.52
N THR A 222 -20.90 -0.22 25.41
CA THR A 222 -21.84 0.87 25.10
C THR A 222 -21.36 2.24 25.61
N SER A 223 -20.18 2.30 26.22
CA SER A 223 -19.57 3.56 26.67
C SER A 223 -18.90 4.24 25.48
N SER A 224 -19.58 5.23 24.90
CA SER A 224 -19.14 5.94 23.69
C SER A 224 -18.54 7.32 24.00
N PRO A 225 -17.72 7.90 23.09
CA PRO A 225 -17.12 9.23 23.25
C PRO A 225 -18.08 10.38 22.87
N HIS A 226 -19.40 10.17 22.95
CA HIS A 226 -20.38 11.17 22.50
C HIS A 226 -20.20 12.50 23.24
N GLY A 227 -20.09 13.59 22.48
CA GLY A 227 -19.88 14.95 22.97
C GLY A 227 -18.43 15.29 23.32
N GLU A 228 -17.48 14.35 23.25
CA GLU A 228 -16.06 14.67 23.44
C GLU A 228 -15.51 15.47 22.27
N VAL A 229 -14.60 16.39 22.58
CA VAL A 229 -13.84 17.14 21.56
C VAL A 229 -12.43 16.54 21.54
N PRO A 230 -12.02 15.86 20.46
CA PRO A 230 -10.74 15.19 20.39
C PRO A 230 -9.62 16.22 20.19
N ALA A 231 -8.52 16.11 20.94
CA ALA A 231 -7.46 17.11 20.97
C ALA A 231 -6.38 16.90 19.90
N ASN A 232 -6.00 15.65 19.61
CA ASN A 232 -4.91 15.33 18.67
C ASN A 232 -5.30 14.16 17.76
N LYS A 233 -5.35 12.96 18.33
CA LYS A 233 -5.61 11.72 17.62
C LYS A 233 -6.77 10.97 18.24
N ILE A 234 -7.54 10.29 17.40
CA ILE A 234 -8.49 9.26 17.79
C ILE A 234 -7.87 7.93 17.36
N ALA A 235 -7.80 6.95 18.25
CA ALA A 235 -7.25 5.64 17.93
C ALA A 235 -8.26 4.52 18.18
N TRP A 236 -8.23 3.48 17.37
CA TRP A 236 -9.07 2.29 17.47
C TRP A 236 -8.21 1.05 17.61
N TYR A 237 -8.62 0.12 18.47
CA TYR A 237 -7.96 -1.14 18.71
C TYR A 237 -8.97 -2.27 18.84
N SER A 238 -8.68 -3.41 18.20
CA SER A 238 -9.34 -4.69 18.49
C SER A 238 -8.36 -5.81 18.79
N ASP A 239 -8.79 -6.76 19.62
CA ASP A 239 -7.97 -7.88 20.07
C ASP A 239 -8.07 -9.11 19.13
N PHE A 240 -7.69 -10.31 19.58
CA PHE A 240 -7.66 -11.50 18.72
C PHE A 240 -9.00 -12.24 18.57
N SER A 241 -10.07 -11.87 19.29
CA SER A 241 -11.36 -12.57 19.28
C SER A 241 -12.53 -11.67 19.64
N VAL A 242 -13.76 -12.13 19.33
CA VAL A 242 -15.02 -11.41 19.60
C VAL A 242 -15.10 -10.08 18.84
N THR A 243 -16.14 -9.92 18.03
CA THR A 243 -16.35 -8.67 17.29
C THR A 243 -17.82 -8.30 17.32
N HIS A 244 -18.06 -7.01 17.11
CA HIS A 244 -19.39 -6.42 17.08
C HIS A 244 -19.56 -5.58 15.82
N PHE A 245 -20.69 -4.88 15.74
CA PHE A 245 -21.05 -4.08 14.57
C PHE A 245 -20.10 -2.89 14.33
N GLY A 246 -19.40 -2.45 15.38
CA GLY A 246 -18.44 -1.36 15.31
C GLY A 246 -19.09 -0.03 15.62
N TRP A 247 -18.65 1.02 14.93
CA TRP A 247 -19.02 2.38 15.29
C TRP A 247 -19.02 3.31 14.08
N LYS A 248 -19.88 4.32 14.15
CA LYS A 248 -19.91 5.47 13.25
C LYS A 248 -19.99 6.73 14.08
N ILE A 249 -19.05 7.64 13.86
CA ILE A 249 -18.92 8.87 14.63
C ILE A 249 -18.70 10.04 13.68
N CYS A 250 -19.59 11.02 13.73
CA CYS A 250 -19.57 12.18 12.87
C CYS A 250 -19.06 13.42 13.63
N PRO A 251 -18.38 14.35 12.96
CA PRO A 251 -18.12 15.66 13.54
C PRO A 251 -19.44 16.40 13.71
N LYS A 252 -19.65 17.02 14.86
CA LYS A 252 -20.74 17.97 15.12
C LYS A 252 -20.19 19.39 15.06
N PRO A 253 -20.41 20.13 13.95
CA PRO A 253 -20.12 21.55 13.91
C PRO A 253 -20.87 22.28 15.03
N ALA A 254 -20.24 23.31 15.60
CA ALA A 254 -20.83 24.16 16.62
C ALA A 254 -22.01 25.00 16.10
#